data_AF-G7V5K2-F1
#
_entry.id   AF-G7V5K2-F1
#
_cell.length_a   1.000
_cell.length_b   1.000
_cell.length_c   1.000
_cell.angle_alpha   90.00
_cell.angle_beta   90.00
_cell.angle_gamma   90.00
#
_symmetry.space_group_name_H-M   'P 1'
#
loop_
_entity.id
_entity.type
_entity.pdbx_description
1 polymer ?
#
loop_
_entity_poly.entity_id
_entity_poly.type
_entity_poly.pdbx_seq_one_letter_code
_entity_poly.pdbx_strand_id
1 'polypeptide(L)'
;MRVFEFFVSFFSLKLVLWKVVSGVGFPILENCRICGRPFTYIRGSKVCEACRDDLDRIYFEARDILMDLPSDEKLDAIELANRLEVEPIYIYILAEEGRFDREAPWLGDKGEKERLISEFSMEIQKMDKERKSSGESRKIYTVERKEREER
;
A
#
# COMPACT_ATOMS: atom_id res chain seq x y z
N MET A 1 28.90 -26.24 59.47
CA MET A 1 29.01 -26.87 58.14
C MET A 1 28.91 -25.76 57.10
N ARG A 2 30.04 -25.26 56.60
CA ARG A 2 30.51 -25.34 55.20
C ARG A 2 29.45 -24.85 54.18
N VAL A 3 29.54 -23.58 53.78
CA VAL A 3 30.22 -23.05 52.58
C VAL A 3 29.43 -23.38 51.31
N PHE A 4 28.89 -22.37 50.64
CA PHE A 4 28.94 -22.24 49.19
C PHE A 4 28.76 -20.77 48.80
N GLU A 5 29.85 -20.16 48.30
CA GLU A 5 29.87 -18.87 47.62
C GLU A 5 29.27 -18.98 46.21
N PHE A 6 28.73 -17.88 45.67
CA PHE A 6 28.84 -17.48 44.25
C PHE A 6 28.40 -15.99 44.17
N PHE A 7 29.31 -15.01 44.23
CA PHE A 7 30.07 -14.41 43.12
C PHE A 7 29.19 -13.63 42.10
N VAL A 8 29.35 -12.28 42.13
CA VAL A 8 29.46 -11.38 40.95
C VAL A 8 28.15 -11.11 40.17
N SER A 9 27.80 -9.94 39.64
CA SER A 9 28.32 -8.57 39.59
C SER A 9 27.18 -7.74 38.96
N PHE A 10 26.98 -6.48 39.35
CA PHE A 10 27.46 -5.33 38.55
C PHE A 10 27.06 -5.42 37.06
N PHE A 11 25.99 -4.74 36.63
CA PHE A 11 26.02 -3.82 35.47
C PHE A 11 24.60 -3.36 35.07
N SER A 12 24.55 -2.11 34.59
CA SER A 12 23.54 -1.59 33.66
C SER A 12 22.15 -1.23 34.19
N LEU A 13 22.08 -0.12 34.93
CA LEU A 13 20.86 0.68 35.08
C LEU A 13 21.06 2.14 34.63
N LYS A 14 21.88 2.35 33.59
CA LYS A 14 22.05 3.63 32.89
C LYS A 14 22.10 3.36 31.38
N LEU A 15 20.95 3.41 30.70
CA LEU A 15 20.82 3.64 29.24
C LEU A 15 19.34 3.54 28.81
N VAL A 16 18.47 4.40 29.35
CA VAL A 16 17.11 4.59 28.83
C VAL A 16 16.83 6.08 28.73
N LEU A 17 17.64 6.85 27.98
CA LEU A 17 17.34 8.26 27.70
C LEU A 17 18.16 8.90 26.57
N TRP A 18 18.57 8.14 25.55
CA TRP A 18 19.19 8.75 24.35
C TRP A 18 18.85 7.99 23.07
N LYS A 19 17.59 8.07 22.64
CA LYS A 19 17.18 7.56 21.32
C LYS A 19 15.94 8.27 20.77
N VAL A 20 15.84 9.60 20.92
CA VAL A 20 14.66 10.39 20.46
C VAL A 20 15.02 11.65 19.66
N VAL A 21 16.21 11.75 19.06
CA VAL A 21 16.50 12.88 18.14
C VAL A 21 17.33 12.40 16.95
N SER A 22 16.68 11.80 15.97
CA SER A 22 17.31 11.52 14.67
C SER A 22 16.23 11.43 13.60
N GLY A 23 15.93 12.52 12.89
CA GLY A 23 14.96 12.43 11.79
C GLY A 23 14.40 13.71 11.17
N VAL A 24 14.95 14.91 11.43
CA VAL A 24 14.60 16.08 10.60
C VAL A 24 15.50 16.08 9.37
N GLY A 25 15.05 15.39 8.31
CA GLY A 25 15.64 15.57 6.98
C GLY A 25 15.36 16.99 6.50
N PHE A 26 16.40 17.74 6.17
CA PHE A 26 16.25 19.06 5.57
C PHE A 26 15.60 18.92 4.18
N PRO A 27 14.59 19.74 3.83
CA PRO A 27 13.99 19.72 2.50
C PRO A 27 15.04 20.14 1.47
N ILE A 28 15.25 19.30 0.45
CA ILE A 28 16.18 19.56 -0.65
C ILE A 28 15.41 20.30 -1.74
N LEU A 29 15.96 21.39 -2.26
CA LEU A 29 15.39 22.13 -3.39
C LEU A 29 15.84 21.46 -4.69
N GLU A 30 14.89 20.90 -5.44
CA GLU A 30 15.12 20.16 -6.68
C GLU A 30 14.10 20.58 -7.74
N ASN A 31 14.38 20.28 -9.00
CA ASN A 31 13.46 20.54 -10.11
C ASN A 31 12.54 19.32 -10.32
N CYS A 32 11.26 19.57 -10.59
CA CYS A 32 10.31 18.52 -10.93
C CYS A 32 10.68 17.85 -12.26
N ARG A 33 10.63 16.51 -12.33
CA ARG A 33 10.93 15.75 -13.56
C ARG A 33 9.92 15.94 -14.69
N ILE A 34 8.69 16.37 -14.38
CA ILE A 34 7.59 16.52 -15.34
C ILE A 34 7.50 17.98 -15.81
N CYS A 35 7.30 18.93 -14.88
CA CYS A 35 7.09 20.34 -15.24
C CYS A 35 8.34 21.23 -15.12
N GLY A 36 9.45 20.71 -14.58
CA GLY A 36 10.70 21.48 -14.40
C GLY A 36 10.68 22.54 -13.29
N ARG A 37 9.53 22.77 -12.63
CA ARG A 37 9.40 23.78 -11.57
C ARG A 37 10.23 23.40 -10.33
N PRO A 38 10.93 24.36 -9.70
CA PRO A 38 11.67 24.10 -8.46
C PRO A 38 10.69 23.85 -7.32
N PHE A 39 10.94 22.82 -6.52
CA PHE A 39 10.11 22.46 -5.37
C PHE A 39 10.96 21.86 -4.24
N THR A 40 10.46 21.96 -3.02
CA THR A 40 11.10 21.36 -1.85
C THR A 40 10.64 19.91 -1.70
N TYR A 41 11.59 18.99 -1.68
CA TYR A 41 11.33 17.57 -1.60
C TYR A 41 11.96 16.97 -0.33
N ILE A 42 11.18 16.16 0.39
CA ILE A 42 11.60 15.54 1.65
C ILE A 42 11.89 14.05 1.43
N ARG A 43 10.94 13.27 0.88
CA ARG A 43 11.03 11.84 0.51
C ARG A 43 9.95 11.44 -0.53
N GLY A 44 10.18 10.38 -1.31
CA GLY A 44 9.33 9.92 -2.43
C GLY A 44 9.90 10.12 -3.87
N SER A 45 9.04 10.40 -4.84
CA SER A 45 9.42 10.73 -6.21
C SER A 45 9.75 12.21 -6.38
N LYS A 46 10.66 12.55 -7.31
CA LYS A 46 11.07 13.94 -7.63
C LYS A 46 9.97 14.68 -8.44
N VAL A 47 8.76 14.76 -7.89
CA VAL A 47 7.59 15.34 -8.53
C VAL A 47 6.95 16.38 -7.60
N CYS A 48 6.55 17.53 -8.15
CA CYS A 48 5.86 18.57 -7.39
C CYS A 48 4.41 18.15 -7.07
N GLU A 49 3.76 18.84 -6.12
CA GLU A 49 2.39 18.51 -5.68
C GLU A 49 1.38 18.54 -6.82
N ALA A 50 1.40 19.58 -7.66
CA ALA A 50 0.48 19.68 -8.80
C ALA A 50 0.62 18.51 -9.79
N CYS A 51 1.86 18.15 -10.16
CA CYS A 51 2.09 17.02 -11.06
C CYS A 51 1.81 15.67 -10.38
N ARG A 52 1.86 15.60 -9.05
CA ARG A 52 1.48 14.39 -8.30
C ARG A 52 -0.04 14.19 -8.36
N ASP A 53 -0.82 15.24 -8.20
CA ASP A 53 -2.28 15.17 -8.35
C ASP A 53 -2.68 14.71 -9.76
N ASP A 54 -1.99 15.22 -10.79
CA ASP A 54 -2.21 14.79 -12.18
C ASP A 54 -1.78 13.33 -12.41
N LEU A 55 -0.63 12.91 -11.85
CA LEU A 55 -0.20 11.50 -11.88
C LEU A 55 -1.21 10.58 -11.22
N ASP A 56 -1.78 10.97 -10.07
CA ASP A 56 -2.77 10.15 -9.36
C ASP A 56 -4.06 10.01 -10.19
N ARG A 57 -4.51 11.05 -10.91
CA ARG A 57 -5.64 10.94 -11.86
C ARG A 57 -5.34 9.98 -13.01
N ILE A 58 -4.20 10.17 -13.68
CA ILE A 58 -3.76 9.32 -14.79
C ILE A 58 -3.61 7.87 -14.33
N TYR A 59 -3.15 7.65 -13.10
CA TYR A 59 -3.04 6.32 -12.52
C TYR A 59 -4.39 5.60 -12.44
N PHE A 60 -5.45 6.27 -11.99
CA PHE A 60 -6.77 5.64 -11.93
C PHE A 60 -7.28 5.27 -13.32
N GLU A 61 -7.18 6.18 -14.29
CA GLU A 61 -7.60 5.92 -15.67
C GLU A 61 -6.79 4.78 -16.31
N ALA A 62 -5.47 4.81 -16.14
CA ALA A 62 -4.58 3.76 -16.60
C ALA A 62 -4.89 2.40 -15.96
N ARG A 63 -5.19 2.39 -14.66
CA ARG A 63 -5.56 1.19 -13.93
C ARG A 63 -6.87 0.62 -14.45
N ASP A 64 -7.87 1.45 -14.72
CA ASP A 64 -9.17 0.99 -15.23
C ASP A 64 -9.01 0.31 -16.60
N ILE A 65 -8.22 0.91 -17.51
CA ILE A 65 -7.86 0.30 -18.79
C ILE A 65 -7.13 -1.03 -18.59
N LEU A 66 -6.17 -1.09 -17.66
CA LEU A 66 -5.44 -2.31 -17.35
C LEU A 66 -6.32 -3.39 -16.68
N MET A 67 -7.41 -3.02 -16.00
CA MET A 67 -8.33 -3.98 -15.40
C MET A 67 -9.31 -4.57 -16.41
N ASP A 68 -9.71 -3.79 -17.42
CA ASP A 68 -10.60 -4.25 -18.48
C ASP A 68 -9.91 -5.21 -19.47
N LEU A 69 -8.57 -5.20 -19.52
CA LEU A 69 -7.80 -6.06 -20.40
C LEU A 69 -7.71 -7.51 -19.87
N PRO A 70 -7.81 -8.52 -20.76
CA PRO A 70 -7.60 -9.91 -20.38
C PRO A 70 -6.21 -10.12 -19.78
N SER A 71 -6.09 -11.09 -18.87
CA SER A 71 -4.87 -11.38 -18.10
C SER A 71 -3.64 -11.68 -18.94
N ASP A 72 -3.86 -12.09 -20.19
CA ASP A 72 -2.86 -12.67 -21.07
C ASP A 72 -2.27 -11.62 -22.02
N GLU A 73 -2.91 -10.45 -22.11
CA GLU A 73 -2.50 -9.34 -22.95
C GLU A 73 -1.48 -8.46 -22.22
N LYS A 74 -0.29 -8.32 -22.82
CA LYS A 74 0.77 -7.44 -22.34
C LYS A 74 0.64 -6.10 -23.05
N LEU A 75 0.38 -5.04 -22.29
CA LEU A 75 0.30 -3.68 -22.81
C LEU A 75 1.62 -2.95 -22.56
N ASP A 76 2.17 -2.31 -23.59
CA ASP A 76 3.36 -1.48 -23.47
C ASP A 76 3.03 -0.10 -22.88
N ALA A 77 3.99 0.52 -22.20
CA ALA A 77 3.82 1.83 -21.57
C ALA A 77 3.48 2.93 -22.59
N ILE A 78 4.06 2.85 -23.80
CA ILE A 78 3.79 3.78 -24.90
C ILE A 78 2.36 3.62 -25.42
N GLU A 79 1.90 2.38 -25.56
CA GLU A 79 0.55 2.11 -26.04
C GLU A 79 -0.51 2.57 -25.03
N LEU A 80 -0.27 2.35 -23.73
CA LEU A 80 -1.13 2.85 -22.67
C LEU A 80 -1.19 4.39 -22.68
N ALA A 81 -0.04 5.06 -22.83
CA ALA A 81 0.01 6.51 -22.94
C ALA A 81 -0.79 7.04 -24.13
N ASN A 82 -0.69 6.38 -25.29
CA ASN A 82 -1.46 6.75 -26.49
C ASN A 82 -2.97 6.58 -26.28
N ARG A 83 -3.42 5.53 -25.58
CA ARG A 83 -4.85 5.31 -25.29
C ARG A 83 -5.43 6.35 -24.33
N LEU A 84 -4.60 6.88 -23.43
CA LEU A 84 -4.97 7.89 -22.45
C LEU A 84 -4.74 9.32 -22.95
N GLU A 85 -4.15 9.49 -24.14
CA GLU A 85 -3.75 10.79 -24.69
C GLU A 85 -2.82 11.61 -23.75
N VAL A 86 -2.00 10.91 -22.95
CA VAL A 86 -1.04 11.51 -22.01
C VAL A 86 0.40 11.35 -22.50
N GLU A 87 1.30 12.18 -21.99
CA GLU A 87 2.72 12.01 -22.29
C GLU A 87 3.25 10.69 -21.69
N PRO A 88 4.08 9.93 -22.43
CA PRO A 88 4.65 8.66 -21.95
C PRO A 88 5.43 8.77 -20.64
N ILE A 89 5.93 9.97 -20.31
CA ILE A 89 6.67 10.22 -19.07
C ILE A 89 5.83 9.96 -17.82
N TYR A 90 4.52 10.21 -17.86
CA TYR A 90 3.63 9.96 -16.73
C TYR A 90 3.51 8.46 -16.45
N ILE A 91 3.27 7.67 -17.50
CA ILE A 91 3.17 6.21 -17.39
C ILE A 91 4.51 5.61 -16.97
N TYR A 92 5.63 6.13 -17.48
CA TYR A 92 6.97 5.69 -17.07
C TYR A 92 7.22 5.93 -15.58
N ILE A 93 6.89 7.11 -15.04
CA ILE A 93 7.05 7.41 -13.62
C ILE A 93 6.16 6.50 -12.77
N LEU A 94 4.91 6.27 -13.19
CA LEU A 94 3.99 5.37 -12.49
C LEU A 94 4.47 3.91 -12.48
N ALA A 95 5.09 3.46 -13.57
CA ALA A 95 5.73 2.15 -13.65
C ALA A 95 7.01 2.06 -12.80
N GLU A 96 7.83 3.11 -12.79
CA GLU A 96 9.03 3.22 -11.93
C GLU A 96 8.66 3.20 -10.44
N GLU A 97 7.50 3.78 -10.07
CA GLU A 97 6.94 3.71 -8.71
C GLU A 97 6.34 2.34 -8.36
N GLY A 98 6.27 1.38 -9.29
CA GLY A 98 5.71 0.05 -9.06
C GLY A 98 4.19 0.05 -8.85
N ARG A 99 3.48 1.08 -9.36
CA ARG A 99 2.03 1.20 -9.12
C ARG A 99 1.17 0.29 -10.00
N PHE A 100 1.72 -0.24 -11.09
CA PHE A 100 1.02 -1.09 -12.06
C PHE A 100 1.29 -2.60 -11.90
N ASP A 101 1.99 -3.01 -10.84
CA ASP A 101 2.28 -4.43 -10.62
C ASP A 101 0.98 -5.20 -10.33
N ARG A 102 0.53 -5.98 -11.33
CA ARG A 102 -0.59 -6.94 -11.21
C ARG A 102 -0.28 -8.06 -10.21
N GLU A 103 0.98 -8.29 -9.93
CA GLU A 103 1.44 -9.25 -8.93
C GLU A 103 1.50 -8.52 -7.59
N ALA A 104 0.50 -8.72 -6.74
CA ALA A 104 0.58 -8.30 -5.34
C ALA A 104 1.67 -9.16 -4.65
N PRO A 105 2.90 -8.66 -4.44
CA PRO A 105 3.99 -9.51 -3.94
C PRO A 105 3.77 -9.91 -2.47
N TRP A 106 2.87 -9.20 -1.79
CA TRP A 106 2.42 -9.46 -0.42
C TRP A 106 1.46 -10.64 -0.27
N LEU A 107 0.96 -11.22 -1.37
CA LEU A 107 0.01 -12.34 -1.30
C LEU A 107 0.66 -13.73 -1.27
N GLY A 108 1.99 -13.81 -1.16
CA GLY A 108 2.72 -15.08 -1.15
C GLY A 108 2.60 -15.84 -2.47
N ASP A 109 3.23 -17.02 -2.54
CA ASP A 109 3.11 -17.91 -3.70
C ASP A 109 1.63 -18.22 -3.98
N LYS A 110 1.29 -18.54 -5.24
CA LYS A 110 -0.10 -18.84 -5.66
C LYS A 110 -0.82 -19.84 -4.74
N GLY A 111 -0.09 -20.82 -4.20
CA GLY A 111 -0.61 -21.79 -3.24
C GLY A 111 -0.85 -21.24 -1.82
N GLU A 112 -0.13 -20.20 -1.40
CA GLU A 112 -0.33 -19.53 -0.11
C GLU A 112 -1.59 -18.65 -0.16
N LYS A 113 -1.81 -17.96 -1.29
CA LYS A 113 -3.08 -17.26 -1.56
C LYS A 113 -4.29 -18.18 -1.47
N GLU A 114 -4.23 -19.36 -2.09
CA GLU A 114 -5.33 -20.33 -2.06
C GLU A 114 -5.59 -20.86 -0.64
N ARG A 115 -4.54 -21.05 0.17
CA ARG A 115 -4.67 -21.43 1.59
C ARG A 115 -5.34 -20.36 2.42
N LEU A 116 -4.91 -19.10 2.30
CA LEU A 116 -5.48 -17.98 3.03
C LEU A 116 -6.94 -17.74 2.65
N ILE A 117 -7.29 -17.86 1.37
CA ILE A 117 -8.69 -17.77 0.90
C ILE A 117 -9.53 -18.88 1.51
N SER A 118 -9.02 -20.11 1.53
CA SER A 118 -9.71 -21.25 2.14
C SER A 118 -9.93 -21.05 3.63
N GLU A 119 -8.89 -20.70 4.39
CA GLU A 119 -8.97 -20.48 5.84
C GLU A 119 -9.96 -19.37 6.18
N PHE A 120 -9.89 -18.24 5.48
CA PHE A 120 -10.80 -17.13 5.67
C PHE A 120 -12.26 -17.53 5.37
N SER A 121 -12.50 -18.28 4.29
CA SER A 121 -13.85 -18.77 3.95
C SER A 121 -14.43 -19.72 5.00
N MET A 122 -13.59 -20.56 5.61
CA MET A 122 -14.01 -21.48 6.67
C MET A 122 -14.38 -20.73 7.95
N GLU A 123 -13.61 -19.70 8.31
CA GLU A 123 -13.89 -18.88 9.50
C GLU A 123 -15.20 -18.10 9.33
N ILE A 124 -15.46 -17.51 8.15
CA ILE A 124 -16.75 -16.86 7.86
C ILE A 124 -17.91 -17.83 7.98
N GLN A 125 -17.79 -19.05 7.43
CA GLN A 125 -18.84 -20.06 7.56
C GLN A 125 -19.08 -20.50 9.01
N LYS A 126 -18.02 -20.60 9.81
CA LYS A 126 -18.11 -20.93 11.23
C LYS A 126 -18.81 -19.81 11.99
N MET A 127 -18.40 -18.56 11.78
CA MET A 127 -19.05 -17.38 12.35
C MET A 127 -20.53 -17.30 11.94
N ASP A 128 -20.89 -17.63 10.70
CA ASP A 128 -22.28 -17.63 10.25
C ASP A 128 -23.11 -18.75 10.88
N LYS A 129 -22.52 -19.93 11.11
CA LYS A 129 -23.17 -21.02 11.86
C LYS A 129 -23.35 -20.63 13.34
N GLU A 130 -22.36 -19.99 13.95
CA GLU A 130 -22.41 -19.49 15.33
C GLU A 130 -23.41 -18.34 15.48
N ARG A 131 -23.53 -17.45 14.48
CA ARG A 131 -24.57 -16.40 14.44
C ARG A 131 -25.98 -16.98 14.29
N LYS A 132 -26.14 -18.04 13.51
CA LYS A 132 -27.43 -18.75 13.35
C LYS A 132 -27.83 -19.53 14.60
N SER A 133 -26.88 -20.06 15.36
CA SER A 133 -27.15 -20.77 16.62
C SER A 133 -27.35 -19.85 17.82
N SER A 134 -26.75 -18.66 17.83
CA SER A 134 -26.89 -17.66 18.89
C SER A 134 -28.10 -16.73 18.74
N GLY A 135 -28.79 -16.75 17.59
CA GLY A 135 -29.99 -15.92 17.34
C GLY A 135 -29.72 -14.41 17.35
N GLU A 136 -28.46 -13.98 17.35
CA GLU A 136 -28.09 -12.57 17.46
C GLU A 136 -27.94 -11.95 16.06
N SER A 137 -29.05 -11.36 15.58
CA SER A 137 -29.07 -10.56 14.36
C SER A 137 -28.44 -9.18 14.60
N ARG A 138 -27.11 -9.10 14.65
CA ARG A 138 -26.41 -7.81 14.47
C ARG A 138 -26.32 -7.53 12.98
N LYS A 139 -26.98 -6.45 12.54
CA LYS A 139 -26.84 -5.84 11.22
C LYS A 139 -25.35 -5.77 10.87
N ILE A 140 -24.93 -6.58 9.91
CA ILE A 140 -23.63 -6.42 9.26
C ILE A 140 -23.69 -5.05 8.58
N TYR A 141 -22.70 -4.21 8.84
CA TYR A 141 -22.45 -3.01 8.04
C TYR A 141 -22.14 -3.46 6.62
N THR A 142 -23.18 -3.63 5.82
CA THR A 142 -23.06 -3.40 4.40
C THR A 142 -22.73 -1.92 4.27
N VAL A 143 -21.62 -1.65 3.58
CA VAL A 143 -21.30 -0.31 3.12
C VAL A 143 -22.52 0.16 2.32
N GLU A 144 -23.33 1.06 2.89
CA GLU A 144 -24.40 1.77 2.20
C GLU A 144 -23.76 2.62 1.09
N ARG A 145 -23.50 1.99 -0.06
CA ARG A 145 -23.20 2.65 -1.33
C ARG A 145 -24.29 2.30 -2.32
N LYS A 146 -25.51 2.78 -2.05
CA LYS A 146 -26.56 3.11 -3.01
C LYS A 146 -27.69 3.81 -2.23
N GLU A 147 -28.30 4.82 -2.83
CA GLU A 147 -29.48 5.59 -2.34
C GLU A 147 -29.25 6.96 -1.68
N ARG A 148 -28.14 7.65 -1.99
CA ARG A 148 -28.17 9.12 -2.11
C ARG A 148 -27.64 9.49 -3.48
N GLU A 149 -28.55 9.72 -4.41
CA GLU A 149 -28.48 10.65 -5.57
C GLU A 149 -29.51 10.31 -6.67
N GLU A 150 -30.64 9.70 -6.32
CA GLU A 150 -31.89 9.86 -7.09
C GLU A 150 -32.90 10.72 -6.31
N ARG A 151 -32.49 11.95 -5.97
CA ARG A 151 -33.46 12.97 -5.54
C ARG A 151 -33.06 14.35 -6.01
#